data_AF-A0A518LH81-F1
#
_entry.id   AF-A0A518LH81-F1
#
_cell.length_a   1.000
_cell.length_b   1.000
_cell.length_c   1.000
_cell.angle_alpha   90.00
_cell.angle_beta   90.00
_cell.angle_gamma   90.00
#
_symmetry.space_group_name_H-M   'P 1'
#
loop_
_entity.id
_entity.type
_entity.pdbx_description
1 polymer ?
#
loop_
_entity_poly.entity_id
_entity_poly.type
_entity_poly.pdbx_seq_one_letter_code
_entity_poly.pdbx_strand_id
1 'polypeptide(L)'
;MMEVVWGFIFFVLAPSFGMLVAGYVCSVLAWPRARQVGRAMGWIGISFILLMAALYVFSAPLSEMPDMIPFVAMLAAVPTTCCGVAIMWNQGDRKPDYPTCAECGYNLTGLVEARCPECGKPFDPGELNRSSG
;
A
#
# COMPACT_ATOMS: atom_id res chain seq x y z
N MET A 1 -13.36 -10.91 -34.53
CA MET A 1 -11.99 -10.68 -34.02
C MET A 1 -11.85 -9.32 -33.34
N MET A 2 -12.20 -8.20 -34.00
CA MET A 2 -12.10 -6.84 -33.40
C MET A 2 -12.90 -6.63 -32.09
N GLU A 3 -14.14 -7.12 -32.01
CA GLU A 3 -14.98 -7.00 -30.80
C GLU A 3 -14.35 -7.64 -29.56
N VAL A 4 -13.72 -8.81 -29.74
CA VAL A 4 -13.05 -9.56 -28.66
C VAL A 4 -11.82 -8.82 -28.15
N VAL A 5 -11.08 -8.17 -29.07
CA VAL A 5 -9.91 -7.35 -28.74
C VAL A 5 -10.32 -6.13 -27.93
N TRP A 6 -11.40 -5.44 -28.29
CA TRP A 6 -11.92 -4.29 -27.54
C TRP A 6 -12.43 -4.67 -26.15
N GLY A 7 -13.13 -5.81 -26.03
CA GLY A 7 -13.56 -6.35 -24.74
C GLY A 7 -12.38 -6.62 -23.81
N PHE A 8 -11.31 -7.24 -24.33
CA PHE A 8 -10.10 -7.52 -23.56
C PHE A 8 -9.36 -6.25 -23.13
N ILE A 9 -9.23 -5.28 -24.05
CA ILE A 9 -8.61 -3.98 -23.75
C ILE A 9 -9.37 -3.28 -22.61
N PHE A 10 -10.70 -3.18 -22.69
CA PHE A 10 -11.47 -2.49 -21.66
C PHE A 10 -11.46 -3.23 -20.31
N PHE A 11 -11.55 -4.56 -20.30
CA PHE A 11 -11.60 -5.32 -19.05
C PHE A 11 -10.24 -5.45 -18.36
N VAL A 12 -9.14 -5.44 -19.10
CA VAL A 12 -7.80 -5.68 -18.55
C VAL A 12 -7.03 -4.37 -18.36
N LEU A 13 -7.03 -3.48 -19.35
CA LEU A 13 -6.22 -2.25 -19.27
C LEU A 13 -6.85 -1.21 -18.34
N ALA A 14 -8.18 -1.05 -18.34
CA ALA A 14 -8.82 -0.01 -17.51
C ALA A 14 -8.56 -0.19 -15.99
N PRO A 15 -8.79 -1.38 -15.36
CA PRO A 15 -8.51 -1.55 -13.94
C PRO A 15 -7.00 -1.52 -13.63
N SER A 16 -6.15 -2.04 -14.53
CA SER A 16 -4.70 -2.04 -14.36
C SER A 16 -4.12 -0.62 -14.41
N PHE A 17 -4.63 0.21 -15.33
CA PHE A 17 -4.27 1.62 -15.44
C PHE A 17 -4.74 2.41 -14.21
N GLY A 18 -5.94 2.10 -13.69
CA GLY A 18 -6.44 2.64 -12.44
C GLY A 18 -5.51 2.35 -11.25
N MET A 19 -5.01 1.11 -11.12
CA MET A 19 -4.06 0.75 -10.07
C MET A 19 -2.68 1.41 -10.24
N LEU A 20 -2.19 1.58 -11.48
CA LEU A 20 -0.95 2.30 -11.73
C LEU A 20 -1.07 3.79 -11.39
N VAL A 21 -2.17 4.43 -11.78
CA VAL A 21 -2.41 5.85 -11.47
C VAL A 21 -2.60 6.02 -9.97
N ALA A 22 -3.37 5.18 -9.29
CA ALA A 22 -3.54 5.23 -7.84
C ALA A 22 -2.21 5.01 -7.09
N GLY A 23 -1.40 4.02 -7.52
CA GLY A 23 -0.07 3.79 -6.97
C GLY A 23 0.90 4.95 -7.20
N TYR A 24 0.87 5.55 -8.39
CA TYR A 24 1.68 6.73 -8.73
C TYR A 24 1.26 7.95 -7.91
N VAL A 25 -0.04 8.24 -7.84
CA VAL A 25 -0.60 9.35 -7.05
C VAL A 25 -0.27 9.18 -5.57
N CYS A 26 -0.40 7.98 -5.00
CA CYS A 26 0.03 7.69 -3.63
C CYS A 26 1.54 7.87 -3.44
N SER A 27 2.37 7.53 -4.43
CA SER A 27 3.83 7.68 -4.35
C SER A 27 4.31 9.14 -4.43
N VAL A 28 3.52 10.00 -5.08
CA VAL A 28 3.83 11.41 -5.32
C VAL A 28 3.23 12.31 -4.23
N LEU A 29 2.00 12.04 -3.79
CA LEU A 29 1.26 12.91 -2.87
C LEU A 29 1.42 12.56 -1.39
N ALA A 30 1.90 11.37 -1.02
CA ALA A 30 1.97 10.95 0.37
C ALA A 30 3.41 10.87 0.91
N TRP A 31 3.50 11.11 2.23
CA TRP A 31 4.67 11.12 3.13
C TRP A 31 5.86 10.21 2.75
N PRO A 32 7.09 10.48 3.24
CA PRO A 32 8.31 9.72 2.90
C PRO A 32 8.18 8.19 2.99
N ARG A 33 7.40 7.66 3.94
CA ARG A 33 7.12 6.21 4.08
C ARG A 33 6.06 5.69 3.10
N ALA A 34 5.11 6.51 2.66
CA ALA A 34 4.16 6.15 1.60
C ALA A 34 4.85 5.99 0.24
N ARG A 35 6.02 6.63 0.04
CA ARG A 35 6.85 6.45 -1.15
C ARG A 35 7.42 5.03 -1.27
N GLN A 36 7.72 4.35 -0.15
CA GLN A 36 8.12 2.94 -0.16
C GLN A 36 6.94 2.00 -0.47
N VAL A 37 5.78 2.23 0.15
CA VAL A 37 4.57 1.44 -0.12
C VAL A 37 4.09 1.62 -1.56
N GLY A 38 4.12 2.85 -2.08
CA GLY A 38 3.76 3.16 -3.47
C GLY A 38 4.69 2.48 -4.49
N ARG A 39 6.00 2.41 -4.20
CA ARG A 39 6.95 1.65 -5.04
C ARG A 39 6.62 0.15 -5.05
N ALA A 40 6.32 -0.44 -3.90
CA ALA A 40 5.93 -1.85 -3.81
C ALA A 40 4.63 -2.13 -4.59
N MET A 41 3.59 -1.29 -4.42
CA MET A 41 2.34 -1.42 -5.18
C MET A 41 2.56 -1.24 -6.69
N GLY A 42 3.44 -0.32 -7.10
CA GLY A 42 3.80 -0.11 -8.50
C GLY A 42 4.45 -1.35 -9.13
N TRP A 43 5.42 -1.96 -8.45
CA TRP A 43 6.06 -3.20 -8.92
C TRP A 43 5.07 -4.37 -9.04
N ILE A 44 4.14 -4.49 -8.09
CA ILE A 44 3.11 -5.54 -8.12
C ILE A 44 2.15 -5.31 -9.29
N GLY A 45 1.72 -4.06 -9.53
CA GLY A 45 0.89 -3.72 -10.68
C GLY A 45 1.58 -4.02 -12.02
N ILE A 46 2.87 -3.65 -12.16
CA ILE A 46 3.66 -3.97 -13.36
C ILE A 46 3.78 -5.49 -13.54
N SER A 47 4.09 -6.22 -12.48
CA SER A 47 4.24 -7.67 -12.53
C SER A 47 2.93 -8.37 -12.94
N PHE A 48 1.79 -7.84 -12.49
CA PHE A 48 0.46 -8.34 -12.86
C PHE A 48 0.13 -8.08 -14.34
N ILE A 49 0.43 -6.87 -14.84
CA ILE A 49 0.25 -6.53 -16.27
C ILE A 49 1.10 -7.43 -17.16
N LEU A 50 2.37 -7.64 -16.79
CA LEU A 50 3.27 -8.52 -17.55
C LEU A 50 2.80 -9.98 -17.55
N LEU A 51 2.29 -10.47 -16.41
CA LEU A 51 1.72 -11.82 -16.32
C LEU A 51 0.49 -11.96 -17.23
N MET A 52 -0.44 -11.01 -17.20
CA MET A 52 -1.63 -11.02 -18.06
C MET A 52 -1.27 -10.90 -19.54
N ALA A 53 -0.28 -10.07 -19.89
CA ALA A 53 0.24 -9.97 -21.24
C ALA A 53 0.88 -11.29 -21.71
N ALA A 54 1.66 -11.94 -20.85
CA ALA A 54 2.25 -13.25 -21.15
C ALA A 54 1.16 -14.32 -21.35
N LEU A 55 0.17 -14.40 -20.46
CA LEU A 55 -0.96 -15.31 -20.60
C LEU A 55 -1.77 -15.04 -21.87
N TYR A 56 -1.92 -13.78 -22.29
CA TYR A 56 -2.57 -13.43 -23.54
C TYR A 56 -1.78 -13.93 -24.76
N VAL A 57 -0.46 -13.70 -24.79
CA VAL A 57 0.41 -14.16 -25.88
C VAL A 57 0.44 -15.70 -25.95
N PHE A 58 0.48 -16.37 -24.81
CA PHE A 58 0.49 -17.83 -24.72
C PHE A 58 -0.88 -18.49 -24.88
N SER A 59 -1.98 -17.75 -24.75
CA SER A 59 -3.35 -18.28 -24.96
C SER A 59 -3.81 -18.21 -26.42
N ALA A 60 -3.03 -17.60 -27.32
CA ALA A 60 -3.30 -17.59 -28.77
C ALA A 60 -3.54 -18.98 -29.42
N PRO A 61 -3.00 -20.11 -28.94
CA PRO A 61 -3.36 -21.44 -29.42
C PRO A 61 -4.45 -22.17 -28.58
N LEU A 62 -5.01 -21.56 -27.54
CA LEU A 62 -5.91 -22.19 -26.54
C LEU A 62 -7.39 -21.73 -26.62
N SER A 63 -7.78 -21.05 -27.71
CA SER A 63 -9.11 -20.45 -27.88
C SER A 63 -10.31 -21.41 -27.89
N GLU A 64 -10.11 -22.71 -27.71
CA GLU A 64 -11.17 -23.72 -27.69
C GLU A 64 -11.66 -24.11 -26.27
N MET A 65 -11.10 -23.56 -25.19
CA MET A 65 -11.49 -23.95 -23.82
C MET A 65 -12.23 -22.82 -23.06
N PRO A 66 -13.58 -22.80 -23.05
CA PRO A 66 -14.39 -21.79 -22.35
C PRO A 66 -14.31 -21.85 -20.81
N ASP A 67 -13.73 -22.90 -20.24
CA ASP A 67 -13.67 -23.11 -18.78
C ASP A 67 -12.47 -22.44 -18.07
N MET A 68 -11.66 -21.62 -18.76
CA MET A 68 -10.51 -20.95 -18.13
C MET A 68 -10.82 -19.64 -17.40
N ILE A 69 -12.03 -19.08 -17.58
CA ILE A 69 -12.48 -17.84 -16.92
C ILE A 69 -12.27 -17.87 -15.39
N PRO A 70 -12.68 -18.93 -14.65
CA PRO A 70 -12.47 -18.99 -13.20
C PRO A 70 -10.98 -19.00 -12.80
N PHE A 71 -10.10 -19.60 -13.60
CA PHE A 71 -8.67 -19.62 -13.32
C PHE A 71 -8.02 -18.24 -13.47
N VAL A 72 -8.41 -17.48 -14.49
CA VAL A 72 -7.94 -16.10 -14.69
C VAL A 72 -8.42 -15.19 -13.55
N ALA A 73 -9.69 -15.32 -13.14
CA ALA A 73 -10.24 -14.56 -12.02
C ALA A 73 -9.53 -14.90 -10.69
N MET A 74 -9.23 -16.18 -10.46
CA MET A 74 -8.51 -16.63 -9.26
C MET A 74 -7.07 -16.13 -9.23
N LEU A 75 -6.36 -16.18 -10.36
CA LEU A 75 -5.00 -15.65 -10.49
C LEU A 75 -4.93 -14.12 -10.30
N ALA A 76 -6.01 -13.40 -10.59
CA ALA A 76 -6.13 -11.96 -10.33
C ALA A 76 -6.45 -11.61 -8.87
N ALA A 77 -7.24 -12.45 -8.19
CA ALA A 77 -7.71 -12.20 -6.83
C ALA A 77 -6.63 -12.47 -5.76
N VAL A 78 -5.74 -13.44 -5.99
CA VAL A 78 -4.71 -13.81 -4.99
C VAL A 78 -3.69 -12.68 -4.75
N PRO A 79 -3.07 -12.06 -5.77
CA PRO A 79 -2.11 -10.98 -5.55
C PRO A 79 -2.74 -9.76 -4.87
N THR A 80 -3.98 -9.41 -5.25
CA THR A 80 -4.69 -8.25 -4.70
C THR A 80 -5.05 -8.44 -3.24
N THR A 81 -5.53 -9.63 -2.86
CA THR A 81 -5.82 -9.95 -1.46
C THR A 81 -4.55 -10.05 -0.62
N CYS A 82 -3.47 -10.68 -1.13
CA CYS A 82 -2.18 -10.71 -0.44
C CYS A 82 -1.62 -9.30 -0.19
N CYS A 83 -1.77 -8.38 -1.16
CA CYS A 83 -1.38 -6.98 -0.98
C CYS A 83 -2.19 -6.29 0.12
N GLY A 84 -3.52 -6.47 0.12
CA GLY A 84 -4.40 -5.89 1.14
C GLY A 84 -4.01 -6.34 2.54
N VAL A 85 -3.77 -7.65 2.72
CA VAL A 85 -3.34 -8.22 4.00
C VAL A 85 -1.96 -7.69 4.42
N ALA A 86 -1.00 -7.63 3.50
CA ALA A 86 0.34 -7.10 3.79
C ALA A 86 0.29 -5.62 4.21
N ILE A 87 -0.58 -4.82 3.58
CA ILE A 87 -0.78 -3.42 3.99
C ILE A 87 -1.39 -3.35 5.38
N MET A 88 -2.42 -4.13 5.68
CA MET A 88 -3.05 -4.15 7.02
C MET A 88 -2.06 -4.58 8.10
N TRP A 89 -1.22 -5.59 7.85
CA TRP A 89 -0.19 -6.01 8.81
C TRP A 89 0.94 -5.00 8.97
N ASN A 90 1.27 -4.26 7.92
CA ASN A 90 2.30 -3.22 8.00
C ASN A 90 1.79 -1.90 8.61
N GLN A 91 0.52 -1.82 9.01
CA GLN A 91 -0.02 -0.71 9.79
C GLN A 91 0.23 -0.84 11.30
N GLY A 92 1.11 -1.75 11.73
CA GLY A 92 1.47 -1.95 13.14
C GLY A 92 1.66 -0.63 13.90
N ASP A 93 1.13 -0.62 15.13
CA ASP A 93 0.94 0.55 15.99
C ASP A 93 2.04 1.60 15.80
N ARG A 94 1.69 2.66 15.06
CA ARG A 94 2.56 3.83 14.94
C ARG A 94 2.67 4.46 16.31
N LYS A 95 3.79 4.23 16.98
CA LYS A 95 4.21 5.13 18.06
C LYS A 95 4.40 6.51 17.43
N PRO A 96 3.75 7.56 17.95
CA PRO A 96 3.96 8.90 17.45
C PRO A 96 5.45 9.27 17.54
N ASP A 97 6.00 9.89 16.49
CA ASP A 97 7.40 10.37 16.44
C ASP A 97 7.63 11.61 17.34
N TYR A 98 6.69 11.91 18.23
CA TYR A 98 6.78 12.99 19.21
C TYR A 98 6.79 12.41 20.63
N PRO A 99 7.52 13.04 21.56
CA PRO A 99 7.54 12.61 22.94
C PRO A 99 6.14 12.71 23.54
N THR A 100 5.63 11.61 24.08
CA THR A 100 4.37 11.57 24.83
C THR A 100 4.61 11.23 26.28
N CYS A 101 3.78 11.77 27.17
CA CYS A 101 3.82 11.39 28.57
C CYS A 101 3.48 9.90 28.73
N ALA A 102 4.31 9.15 29.45
CA ALA A 102 4.10 7.72 29.67
C ALA A 102 2.85 7.39 30.50
N GLU A 103 2.28 8.35 31.23
CA GLU A 103 1.08 8.13 32.03
C GLU A 103 -0.21 8.55 31.33
N CYS A 104 -0.26 9.74 30.73
CA CYS A 104 -1.49 10.27 30.14
C CYS A 104 -1.47 10.33 28.60
N GLY A 105 -0.33 10.09 27.95
CA GLY A 105 -0.20 10.17 26.49
C GLY A 105 -0.14 11.59 25.92
N TYR A 106 -0.12 12.63 26.76
CA TYR A 106 -0.08 14.03 26.30
C TYR A 106 1.18 14.32 25.49
N ASN A 107 1.05 15.11 24.43
CA ASN A 107 2.16 15.52 23.58
C ASN A 107 3.05 16.53 24.33
N LEU A 108 4.30 16.15 24.59
CA LEU A 108 5.26 16.97 25.35
C LEU A 108 6.05 17.95 24.46
N THR A 109 5.74 18.02 23.17
CA THR A 109 6.47 18.87 22.21
C THR A 109 6.21 20.35 22.50
N GLY A 110 7.27 21.13 22.67
CA GLY A 110 7.20 22.59 22.77
C GLY A 110 6.85 23.15 24.16
N LEU A 111 6.83 22.32 25.21
CA LEU A 111 6.66 22.82 26.57
C LEU A 111 7.93 23.48 27.10
N VAL A 112 7.76 24.62 27.76
CA VAL A 112 8.84 25.37 28.44
C VAL A 112 9.18 24.72 29.77
N GLU A 113 8.18 24.18 30.46
CA GLU A 113 8.35 23.51 31.75
C GLU A 113 8.52 22.01 31.56
N ALA A 114 9.47 21.41 32.29
CA ALA A 114 9.75 19.98 32.29
C ALA A 114 8.73 19.18 33.13
N ARG A 115 7.43 19.51 33.00
CA ARG A 115 6.30 18.84 33.66
C ARG A 115 5.12 18.71 32.70
N CYS A 116 4.42 17.59 32.79
CA CYS A 116 3.20 17.41 32.03
C CYS A 116 2.06 18.27 32.62
N PRO A 117 1.30 19.01 31.79
CA PRO A 117 0.22 19.89 32.27
C PRO A 117 -1.02 19.11 32.70
N GLU A 118 -1.22 17.90 32.18
CA GLU A 118 -2.35 17.01 32.51
C GLU A 118 -2.12 16.28 33.84
N CYS A 119 -0.95 15.65 34.03
CA CYS A 119 -0.70 14.79 35.20
C CYS A 119 0.31 15.39 36.21
N GLY A 120 0.95 16.51 35.89
CA GLY A 120 1.96 17.16 36.75
C GLY A 120 3.30 16.43 36.87
N LYS A 121 3.44 15.27 36.23
CA LYS A 121 4.64 14.43 36.36
C LYS A 121 5.84 15.12 35.71
N PRO A 122 6.96 15.26 36.42
CA PRO A 122 8.18 15.77 35.83
C PRO A 122 8.72 14.78 34.79
N PHE A 123 9.32 15.30 33.73
CA PHE A 123 10.02 14.51 32.72
C PHE A 123 11.40 15.11 32.47
N ASP A 124 12.37 14.31 32.06
CA ASP A 124 13.69 14.82 31.65
C ASP A 124 13.69 15.12 30.14
N PRO A 125 13.85 16.39 29.72
CA PRO A 125 13.96 16.73 28.30
C PRO A 125 15.13 16.01 27.60
N GLY A 126 16.20 15.69 28.34
CA GLY A 126 17.36 14.99 27.81
C GLY A 126 17.09 13.53 27.45
N GLU A 127 16.15 12.88 28.14
CA GLU A 127 15.74 11.50 27.85
C GLU A 127 14.80 11.41 26.64
N LEU A 128 13.94 12.42 26.43
CA LEU A 128 12.99 12.46 25.31
C LEU A 128 13.66 12.49 23.93
N ASN A 129 14.84 13.12 23.82
CA ASN A 129 15.61 13.14 22.57
C ASN A 129 16.29 11.80 22.24
N ARG A 130 16.42 10.87 23.19
CA ARG A 130 17.07 9.57 22.96
C ARG A 130 16.10 8.47 22.55
N SER A 131 14.80 8.62 22.82
CA SER A 131 13.79 7.62 22.50
C SER A 131 13.18 7.77 21.10
N SER A 132 13.55 8.82 20.37
CA SER A 132 13.01 9.18 19.05
C SER A 132 13.97 8.94 17.87
N GLY A 133 15.20 8.44 18.12
CA GLY A 133 16.20 8.10 17.10
C GLY A 133 16.40 6.60 16.96
#